data_AF-A0A944P073-F1
#
_entry.id   AF-A0A944P073-F1
#
_cell.length_a   1.000
_cell.length_b   1.000
_cell.length_c   1.000
_cell.angle_alpha   90.00
_cell.angle_beta   90.00
_cell.angle_gamma   90.00
#
_symmetry.space_group_name_H-M   'P 1'
#
loop_
_entity.id
_entity.type
_entity.pdbx_description
1 polymer ?
#
loop_
_entity_poly.entity_id
_entity_poly.type
_entity_poly.pdbx_seq_one_letter_code
_entity_poly.pdbx_strand_id
1 'polypeptide(L)'
;MALTTLAIHDLTVAVLGCVCVALDRTAEHLVGQPGCPACRACVVPGQPAWDSCDDPCGEEASGGQLTVSVARIYPSSEADFPAESRVVQGVRGCTPPPITALELVVTLLRCAPTITEDGCPPSCTDLATTAQTLHVDMATVYSALQCCLPGTEQRRRGRRFVMGQQKVIGPEGGCVGIEQRVTVALPGCARCPDTEESL
;
A
#
# COMPACT_ATOMS: atom_id res chain seq x y z
N MET A 1 -22.94 -7.83 -2.30
CA MET A 1 -23.02 -6.38 -2.01
C MET A 1 -22.46 -5.64 -3.19
N ALA A 2 -22.99 -4.48 -3.53
CA ALA A 2 -22.39 -3.61 -4.53
C ALA A 2 -21.16 -2.88 -3.96
N LEU A 3 -20.24 -2.47 -4.83
CA LEU A 3 -19.20 -1.51 -4.48
C LEU A 3 -19.83 -0.18 -4.01
N THR A 4 -19.50 0.28 -2.80
CA THR A 4 -19.93 1.59 -2.30
C THR A 4 -18.96 2.67 -2.76
N THR A 5 -19.40 3.93 -2.80
CA THR A 5 -18.62 5.07 -3.30
C THR A 5 -17.29 5.25 -2.55
N LEU A 6 -17.24 4.93 -1.26
CA LEU A 6 -16.04 5.04 -0.42
C LEU A 6 -15.30 3.72 -0.20
N ALA A 7 -15.78 2.58 -0.72
CA ALA A 7 -15.20 1.26 -0.44
C ALA A 7 -13.69 1.18 -0.71
N ILE A 8 -13.21 1.89 -1.75
CA ILE A 8 -11.79 1.93 -2.10
C ILE A 8 -11.02 2.77 -1.07
N HIS A 9 -11.54 3.94 -0.70
CA HIS A 9 -10.92 4.83 0.27
C HIS A 9 -10.89 4.21 1.67
N ASP A 10 -11.99 3.61 2.11
CA ASP A 10 -12.06 2.93 3.42
C ASP A 10 -11.05 1.78 3.49
N LEU A 11 -10.87 1.06 2.39
CA LEU A 11 -9.87 0.00 2.28
C LEU A 11 -8.44 0.54 2.32
N THR A 12 -8.12 1.63 1.61
CA THR A 12 -6.77 2.21 1.64
C THR A 12 -6.43 2.76 3.03
N VAL A 13 -7.39 3.39 3.72
CA VAL A 13 -7.23 3.85 5.10
C VAL A 13 -7.03 2.66 6.07
N ALA A 14 -7.82 1.59 5.92
CA ALA A 14 -7.66 0.39 6.74
C ALA A 14 -6.29 -0.27 6.53
N VAL A 15 -5.82 -0.36 5.28
CA VAL A 15 -4.49 -0.87 4.95
C VAL A 15 -3.39 -0.01 5.56
N LEU A 16 -3.49 1.32 5.41
CA LEU A 16 -2.54 2.27 5.99
C LEU A 16 -2.44 2.08 7.50
N GLY A 17 -3.57 2.08 8.21
CA GLY A 17 -3.62 1.90 9.66
C GLY A 17 -3.04 0.57 10.12
N CYS A 18 -3.33 -0.52 9.40
CA CYS A 18 -2.79 -1.84 9.71
C CYS A 18 -1.26 -1.91 9.57
N VAL A 19 -0.72 -1.35 8.49
CA VAL A 19 0.73 -1.32 8.28
C VAL A 19 1.39 -0.46 9.36
N CYS A 20 0.80 0.69 9.68
CA CYS A 20 1.29 1.59 10.73
C CYS A 20 1.39 0.88 12.08
N VAL A 21 0.30 0.23 12.53
CA VAL A 21 0.29 -0.56 13.79
C VAL A 21 1.33 -1.69 13.78
N ALA A 22 1.54 -2.34 12.64
CA ALA A 22 2.54 -3.40 12.55
C ALA A 22 3.98 -2.86 12.66
N LEU A 23 4.26 -1.70 12.06
CA LEU A 23 5.56 -1.04 12.17
C LEU A 23 5.84 -0.61 13.62
N ASP A 24 4.87 0.00 14.30
CA ASP A 24 5.02 0.40 15.71
C ASP A 24 5.30 -0.79 16.62
N ARG A 25 4.53 -1.88 16.49
CA ARG A 25 4.79 -3.13 17.23
C ARG A 25 6.15 -3.73 16.93
N THR A 26 6.62 -3.61 15.69
CA THR A 26 7.97 -4.09 15.34
C THR A 26 9.04 -3.26 16.03
N ALA A 27 8.87 -1.94 16.08
CA ALA A 27 9.78 -1.03 16.79
C ALA A 27 9.82 -1.28 18.31
N GLU A 28 8.69 -1.66 18.92
CA GLU A 28 8.64 -2.07 20.33
C GLU A 28 9.48 -3.33 20.62
N HIS A 29 9.63 -4.22 19.64
CA HIS A 29 10.34 -5.49 19.79
C HIS A 29 11.80 -5.46 19.32
N LEU A 30 12.15 -4.54 18.41
CA LEU A 30 13.46 -4.45 17.80
C LEU A 30 14.07 -3.07 18.05
N VAL A 31 15.04 -3.03 18.96
CA VAL A 31 15.79 -1.81 19.30
C VAL A 31 16.45 -1.24 18.04
N GLY A 32 16.21 0.05 17.79
CA GLY A 32 16.74 0.76 16.62
C GLY A 32 15.91 0.61 15.34
N GLN A 33 14.84 -0.20 15.34
CA GLN A 33 13.89 -0.21 14.23
C GLN A 33 12.95 1.00 14.32
N PRO A 34 12.82 1.82 13.27
CA PRO A 34 11.84 2.90 13.25
C PRO A 34 10.41 2.36 13.15
N GLY A 35 9.50 2.96 13.92
CA GLY A 35 8.06 2.68 13.85
C GLY A 35 7.39 3.24 12.59
N CYS A 36 6.07 3.37 12.64
CA CYS A 36 5.30 4.04 11.62
C CYS A 36 5.76 5.51 11.48
N PRO A 37 5.93 6.06 10.26
CA PRO A 37 6.28 7.47 10.10
C PRO A 37 5.19 8.39 10.67
N ALA A 38 5.56 9.24 11.64
CA ALA A 38 4.58 10.06 12.36
C ALA A 38 4.03 11.25 11.53
N CYS A 39 4.84 11.80 10.62
CA CYS A 39 4.47 12.93 9.77
C CYS A 39 3.56 12.57 8.59
N ARG A 40 3.99 11.54 7.87
CA ARG A 40 3.70 11.32 6.46
C ARG A 40 3.22 9.89 6.29
N ALA A 41 2.18 9.54 7.05
CA ALA A 41 1.40 8.32 6.88
C ALA A 41 0.03 8.70 6.27
N CYS A 42 -0.13 8.55 4.95
CA CYS A 42 -1.34 9.02 4.27
C CYS A 42 -1.75 8.19 3.05
N VAL A 43 -3.03 8.30 2.67
CA VAL A 43 -3.52 7.81 1.38
C VAL A 43 -3.25 8.88 0.34
N VAL A 44 -2.60 8.51 -0.77
CA VAL A 44 -2.17 9.46 -1.82
C VAL A 44 -2.75 9.06 -3.19
N PRO A 45 -2.90 10.00 -4.14
CA PRO A 45 -3.56 9.74 -5.42
C PRO A 45 -2.73 8.90 -6.40
N GLY A 46 -1.46 8.59 -6.12
CA GLY A 46 -0.56 7.89 -7.04
C GLY A 46 0.82 7.63 -6.46
N GLN A 47 1.87 7.75 -7.28
CA GLN A 47 3.24 7.74 -6.77
C GLN A 47 3.50 9.03 -5.99
N PRO A 48 3.94 8.95 -4.72
CA PRO A 48 4.25 10.15 -3.96
C PRO A 48 5.61 10.72 -4.40
N ALA A 49 5.80 12.01 -4.16
CA ALA A 49 7.13 12.61 -4.20
C ALA A 49 7.99 12.05 -3.05
N TRP A 50 9.30 12.02 -3.28
CA TRP A 50 10.31 11.57 -2.30
C TRP A 50 10.97 12.78 -1.64
N ASP A 51 10.18 13.81 -1.40
CA ASP A 51 10.58 14.97 -0.64
C ASP A 51 10.42 14.65 0.86
N SER A 52 11.43 14.92 1.67
CA SER A 52 11.34 14.87 3.13
C SER A 52 11.16 13.49 3.78
N CYS A 53 11.88 12.44 3.36
CA CYS A 53 12.04 11.27 4.25
C CYS A 53 12.91 11.61 5.48
N ASP A 54 13.76 12.64 5.39
CA ASP A 54 14.65 13.12 6.45
C ASP A 54 13.98 14.04 7.49
N ASP A 55 12.74 14.49 7.30
CA ASP A 55 12.05 15.37 8.26
C ASP A 55 11.32 14.57 9.35
N PRO A 56 11.68 14.71 10.64
CA PRO A 56 10.78 14.37 11.74
C PRO A 56 9.77 15.51 11.96
N CYS A 57 8.48 15.21 12.11
CA CYS A 57 7.46 16.22 12.44
C CYS A 57 7.24 16.17 13.94
N GLY A 58 8.07 16.95 14.64
CA GLY A 58 8.09 17.05 16.09
C GLY A 58 9.34 16.44 16.71
N GLU A 59 9.54 16.72 18.00
CA GLU A 59 10.75 16.36 18.77
C GLU A 59 10.88 14.84 19.04
N GLU A 60 9.83 14.06 18.79
CA GLU A 60 9.75 12.61 19.07
C GLU A 60 9.44 11.75 17.82
N ALA A 61 9.41 12.35 16.62
CA ALA A 61 8.88 11.69 15.43
C ALA A 61 9.93 10.83 14.69
N SER A 62 9.53 9.61 14.33
CA SER A 62 10.19 8.78 13.32
C SER A 62 10.06 9.45 11.94
N GLY A 63 11.19 9.78 11.32
CA GLY A 63 11.25 10.22 9.93
C GLY A 63 10.78 9.15 8.94
N GLY A 64 10.58 9.56 7.71
CA GLY A 64 10.14 8.70 6.60
C GLY A 64 8.72 8.98 6.13
N GLN A 65 8.25 8.13 5.23
CA GLN A 65 6.95 8.31 4.56
C GLN A 65 6.30 6.95 4.29
N LEU A 66 5.07 6.77 4.76
CA LEU A 66 4.23 5.62 4.50
C LEU A 66 3.02 6.08 3.68
N THR A 67 2.87 5.55 2.47
CA THR A 67 1.73 5.90 1.62
C THR A 67 1.02 4.69 1.08
N VAL A 68 -0.29 4.80 0.93
CA VAL A 68 -1.11 3.83 0.20
C VAL A 68 -1.77 4.54 -0.98
N SER A 69 -1.62 3.97 -2.18
CA SER A 69 -2.26 4.50 -3.39
C SER A 69 -2.88 3.39 -4.23
N VAL A 70 -3.76 3.78 -5.15
CA VAL A 70 -4.39 2.89 -6.11
C VAL A 70 -3.56 2.90 -7.39
N ALA A 71 -3.05 1.75 -7.80
CA ALA A 71 -2.37 1.63 -9.09
C ALA A 71 -3.38 1.54 -10.25
N ARG A 72 -4.41 0.71 -10.10
CA ARG A 72 -5.46 0.53 -11.12
C ARG A 72 -6.64 -0.26 -10.57
N ILE A 73 -7.75 -0.16 -11.30
CA ILE A 73 -8.96 -0.94 -11.13
C ILE A 73 -9.26 -1.64 -12.46
N TYR A 74 -9.58 -2.92 -12.43
CA TYR A 74 -9.89 -3.67 -13.64
C TYR A 74 -10.91 -4.80 -13.39
N PRO A 75 -11.68 -5.22 -14.39
CA PRO A 75 -12.64 -6.32 -14.24
C PRO A 75 -11.91 -7.65 -14.09
N SER A 76 -12.44 -8.53 -13.24
CA SER A 76 -11.94 -9.90 -13.07
C SER A 76 -13.09 -10.90 -12.89
N SER A 77 -12.76 -12.17 -12.81
CA SER A 77 -13.71 -13.28 -12.63
C SER A 77 -13.41 -14.05 -11.35
N GLU A 78 -14.41 -14.76 -10.83
CA GLU A 78 -14.24 -15.64 -9.67
C GLU A 78 -13.16 -16.71 -9.89
N ALA A 79 -13.07 -17.23 -11.13
CA ALA A 79 -12.18 -18.31 -11.53
C ALA A 79 -10.75 -17.85 -11.84
N ASP A 80 -10.60 -16.63 -12.36
CA ASP A 80 -9.31 -16.13 -12.88
C ASP A 80 -8.68 -15.06 -11.99
N PHE A 81 -9.34 -14.60 -10.92
CA PHE A 81 -8.78 -13.59 -10.02
C PHE A 81 -7.37 -13.98 -9.56
N PRO A 82 -6.34 -13.12 -9.76
CA PRO A 82 -6.42 -11.68 -10.00
C PRO A 82 -6.22 -11.25 -11.46
N ALA A 83 -6.31 -12.16 -12.44
CA ALA A 83 -6.14 -11.83 -13.85
C ALA A 83 -7.24 -10.89 -14.37
N GLU A 84 -6.87 -9.99 -15.28
CA GLU A 84 -7.81 -9.10 -15.95
C GLU A 84 -8.71 -9.88 -16.92
N SER A 85 -10.02 -9.68 -16.78
CA SER A 85 -11.01 -10.31 -17.64
C SER A 85 -10.92 -9.75 -19.05
N ARG A 86 -10.92 -10.64 -20.04
CA ARG A 86 -11.02 -10.29 -21.47
C ARG A 86 -12.44 -10.39 -22.01
N VAL A 87 -13.42 -10.62 -21.13
CA VAL A 87 -14.82 -10.75 -21.53
C VAL A 87 -15.35 -9.37 -21.93
N VAL A 88 -15.80 -9.26 -23.18
CA VAL A 88 -16.43 -8.05 -23.71
C VAL A 88 -17.74 -7.80 -22.97
N GLN A 89 -17.83 -6.65 -22.30
CA GLN A 89 -19.04 -6.20 -21.60
C GLN A 89 -20.02 -5.54 -22.57
N GLY A 90 -21.29 -5.39 -22.19
CA GLY A 90 -22.27 -4.65 -22.99
C GLY A 90 -22.99 -5.46 -24.08
N VAL A 91 -22.59 -6.71 -24.35
CA VAL A 91 -23.19 -7.55 -25.41
C VAL A 91 -24.68 -7.84 -25.15
N ARG A 92 -25.13 -7.82 -23.89
CA ARG A 92 -26.54 -7.96 -23.48
C ARG A 92 -26.91 -6.94 -22.39
N GLY A 93 -26.43 -5.71 -22.50
CA GLY A 93 -26.64 -4.64 -21.52
C GLY A 93 -25.48 -4.47 -20.53
N CYS A 94 -25.62 -3.52 -19.60
CA CYS A 94 -24.61 -3.13 -18.63
C CYS A 94 -24.55 -4.09 -17.42
N THR A 95 -24.21 -5.36 -17.66
CA THR A 95 -23.95 -6.30 -16.57
C THR A 95 -22.58 -5.98 -15.93
N PRO A 96 -22.51 -5.66 -14.64
CA PRO A 96 -21.23 -5.40 -14.00
C PRO A 96 -20.39 -6.69 -13.90
N PRO A 97 -19.05 -6.59 -13.90
CA PRO A 97 -18.20 -7.75 -13.68
C PRO A 97 -18.47 -8.34 -12.28
N PRO A 98 -18.35 -9.67 -12.11
CA PRO A 98 -18.59 -10.29 -10.81
C PRO A 98 -17.56 -9.84 -9.75
N ILE A 99 -16.32 -9.59 -10.18
CA ILE A 99 -15.24 -9.07 -9.35
C ILE A 99 -14.67 -7.81 -9.99
N THR A 100 -14.48 -6.78 -9.16
CA THR A 100 -13.65 -5.63 -9.47
C THR A 100 -12.30 -5.82 -8.77
N ALA A 101 -11.24 -6.05 -9.53
CA ALA A 101 -9.90 -6.16 -8.95
C ALA A 101 -9.31 -4.77 -8.74
N LEU A 102 -8.84 -4.50 -7.53
CA LEU A 102 -8.18 -3.27 -7.14
C LEU A 102 -6.72 -3.57 -6.82
N GLU A 103 -5.80 -2.99 -7.58
CA GLU A 103 -4.37 -3.08 -7.28
C GLU A 103 -3.95 -1.89 -6.42
N LEU A 104 -3.50 -2.17 -5.20
CA LEU A 104 -2.98 -1.21 -4.26
C LEU A 104 -1.45 -1.23 -4.26
N VAL A 105 -0.87 -0.07 -4.01
CA VAL A 105 0.57 0.12 -3.81
C VAL A 105 0.77 0.70 -2.43
N VAL A 106 1.52 -0.03 -1.59
CA VAL A 106 1.99 0.46 -0.29
C VAL A 106 3.47 0.81 -0.45
N THR A 107 3.81 2.06 -0.17
CA THR A 107 5.18 2.56 -0.25
C THR A 107 5.63 2.98 1.14
N LEU A 108 6.78 2.49 1.58
CA LEU A 108 7.44 2.92 2.81
C LEU A 108 8.84 3.41 2.47
N LEU A 109 9.12 4.67 2.73
CA LEU A 109 10.42 5.32 2.55
C LEU A 109 11.05 5.63 3.91
N ARG A 110 12.36 5.43 3.97
CA ARG A 110 13.26 5.75 5.10
C ARG A 110 14.44 6.56 4.59
N CYS A 111 15.14 7.19 5.52
CA CYS A 111 16.42 7.84 5.27
C CYS A 111 17.46 6.81 4.84
N ALA A 112 18.22 7.13 3.81
CA ALA A 112 19.40 6.42 3.39
C ALA A 112 20.63 7.28 3.69
N PRO A 113 21.74 6.70 4.18
CA PRO A 113 22.96 7.45 4.40
C PRO A 113 23.48 7.97 3.04
N THR A 114 23.75 9.27 2.99
CA THR A 114 24.27 9.97 1.81
C THR A 114 25.74 10.33 1.97
N ILE A 115 26.29 11.01 0.97
CA ILE A 115 27.62 11.62 1.04
C ILE A 115 27.66 12.58 2.25
N THR A 116 28.75 12.54 3.02
CA THR A 116 28.97 13.43 4.18
C THR A 116 29.29 14.86 3.75
N GLU A 117 29.29 15.81 4.68
CA GLU A 117 29.66 17.21 4.41
C GLU A 117 31.09 17.34 3.82
N ASP A 118 32.00 16.44 4.22
CA ASP A 118 33.37 16.36 3.69
C ASP A 118 33.47 15.69 2.31
N GLY A 119 32.34 15.32 1.70
CA GLY A 119 32.30 14.68 0.38
C GLY A 119 32.65 13.19 0.39
N CYS A 120 32.69 12.55 1.57
CA CYS A 120 32.99 11.12 1.67
C CYS A 120 31.73 10.26 1.47
N PRO A 121 31.83 9.12 0.78
CA PRO A 121 30.72 8.18 0.65
C PRO A 121 30.34 7.56 2.01
N PRO A 122 29.10 7.07 2.17
CA PRO A 122 28.67 6.41 3.40
C PRO A 122 29.47 5.13 3.66
N SER A 123 29.67 4.81 4.95
CA SER A 123 30.42 3.62 5.33
C SER A 123 29.61 2.34 5.05
N CYS A 124 30.29 1.21 4.85
CA CYS A 124 29.62 -0.09 4.73
C CYS A 124 28.80 -0.45 5.97
N THR A 125 29.19 0.04 7.15
CA THR A 125 28.45 -0.17 8.40
C THR A 125 27.12 0.57 8.36
N ASP A 126 27.10 1.84 7.94
CA ASP A 126 25.87 2.63 7.84
C ASP A 126 24.91 2.04 6.80
N LEU A 127 25.46 1.58 5.68
CA LEU A 127 24.70 0.88 4.64
C LEU A 127 24.13 -0.44 5.16
N ALA A 128 24.89 -1.21 5.94
CA ALA A 128 24.43 -2.47 6.53
C ALA A 128 23.32 -2.25 7.56
N THR A 129 23.42 -1.22 8.40
CA THR A 129 22.37 -0.84 9.35
C THR A 129 21.09 -0.43 8.60
N THR A 130 21.21 0.39 7.56
CA THR A 130 20.08 0.80 6.73
C THR A 130 19.43 -0.39 6.02
N ALA A 131 20.24 -1.31 5.49
CA ALA A 131 19.76 -2.54 4.86
C ALA A 131 19.00 -3.42 5.86
N GLN A 132 19.49 -3.57 7.09
CA GLN A 132 18.80 -4.30 8.14
C GLN A 132 17.43 -3.67 8.43
N THR A 133 17.36 -2.35 8.61
CA THR A 133 16.11 -1.63 8.81
C THR A 133 15.12 -1.90 7.67
N LEU A 134 15.60 -1.83 6.43
CA LEU A 134 14.78 -2.06 5.24
C LEU A 134 14.28 -3.50 5.16
N HIS A 135 15.12 -4.49 5.46
CA HIS A 135 14.72 -5.91 5.46
C HIS A 135 13.67 -6.21 6.53
N VAL A 136 13.77 -5.59 7.70
CA VAL A 136 12.75 -5.70 8.75
C VAL A 136 11.44 -5.07 8.28
N ASP A 137 11.51 -3.85 7.73
CA ASP A 137 10.34 -3.16 7.16
C ASP A 137 9.67 -4.00 6.05
N MET A 138 10.45 -4.64 5.17
CA MET A 138 9.96 -5.56 4.13
C MET A 138 9.11 -6.68 4.72
N ALA A 139 9.67 -7.40 5.70
CA ALA A 139 9.01 -8.52 6.37
C ALA A 139 7.77 -8.06 7.13
N THR A 140 7.84 -6.91 7.81
CA THR A 140 6.74 -6.32 8.56
C THR A 140 5.59 -5.91 7.66
N VAL A 141 5.84 -5.14 6.59
CA VAL A 141 4.78 -4.70 5.66
C VAL A 141 4.14 -5.90 4.97
N TYR A 142 4.94 -6.87 4.51
CA TYR A 142 4.40 -8.07 3.87
C TYR A 142 3.48 -8.85 4.82
N SER A 143 3.93 -9.08 6.05
CA SER A 143 3.16 -9.82 7.07
C SER A 143 1.92 -9.05 7.53
N ALA A 144 2.03 -7.72 7.66
CA ALA A 144 0.92 -6.85 8.06
C ALA A 144 -0.24 -6.95 7.05
N LEU A 145 0.05 -6.89 5.75
CA LEU A 145 -0.98 -7.02 4.72
C LEU A 145 -1.61 -8.41 4.71
N GLN A 146 -0.78 -9.46 4.80
CA GLN A 146 -1.25 -10.85 4.84
C GLN A 146 -2.23 -11.10 6.00
N CYS A 147 -1.96 -10.50 7.17
CA CYS A 147 -2.78 -10.67 8.37
C CYS A 147 -3.98 -9.71 8.43
N CYS A 148 -3.83 -8.47 7.94
CA CYS A 148 -4.88 -7.45 8.04
C CYS A 148 -5.97 -7.60 6.99
N LEU A 149 -5.60 -7.84 5.72
CA LEU A 149 -6.55 -7.82 4.61
C LEU A 149 -7.77 -8.73 4.82
N PRO A 150 -7.64 -9.98 5.32
CA PRO A 150 -8.81 -10.81 5.64
C PRO A 150 -9.84 -10.12 6.54
N GLY A 151 -9.39 -9.31 7.50
CA GLY A 151 -10.23 -8.62 8.50
C GLY A 151 -10.84 -7.30 8.02
N THR A 152 -10.43 -6.77 6.86
CA THR A 152 -10.98 -5.53 6.28
C THR A 152 -12.34 -5.72 5.58
N GLU A 153 -12.97 -6.88 5.75
CA GLU A 153 -14.31 -7.17 5.25
C GLU A 153 -15.08 -8.02 6.27
N GLN A 154 -16.34 -7.66 6.54
CA GLN A 154 -17.18 -8.38 7.52
C GLN A 154 -17.78 -9.71 7.01
N ARG A 155 -17.25 -10.27 5.92
CA ARG A 155 -17.72 -11.55 5.38
C ARG A 155 -17.10 -12.71 6.16
N ARG A 156 -17.85 -13.82 6.28
CA ARG A 156 -17.43 -15.04 6.99
C ARG A 156 -16.07 -15.62 6.53
N ARG A 157 -15.68 -15.40 5.27
CA ARG A 157 -14.42 -15.89 4.69
C ARG A 157 -13.34 -14.81 4.55
N GLY A 158 -13.62 -13.59 5.03
CA GLY A 158 -12.75 -12.43 4.85
C GLY A 158 -12.64 -11.98 3.39
N ARG A 159 -11.82 -10.94 3.20
CA ARG A 159 -11.51 -10.38 1.88
C ARG A 159 -10.57 -11.29 1.11
N ARG A 160 -10.83 -11.49 -0.19
CA ARG A 160 -9.90 -12.17 -1.10
C ARG A 160 -8.85 -11.19 -1.63
N PHE A 161 -7.61 -11.61 -1.64
CA PHE A 161 -6.49 -10.82 -2.16
C PHE A 161 -5.37 -11.74 -2.66
N VAL A 162 -4.47 -11.17 -3.47
CA VAL A 162 -3.22 -11.79 -3.89
C VAL A 162 -2.09 -10.83 -3.62
N MET A 163 -1.07 -11.30 -2.90
CA MET A 163 0.16 -10.55 -2.69
C MET A 163 0.91 -10.43 -4.02
N GLY A 164 1.18 -9.19 -4.43
CA GLY A 164 2.05 -8.89 -5.55
C GLY A 164 3.51 -8.88 -5.13
N GLN A 165 4.37 -8.51 -6.09
CA GLN A 165 5.80 -8.35 -5.81
C GLN A 165 6.02 -7.22 -4.79
N GLN A 166 6.94 -7.49 -3.86
CA GLN A 166 7.63 -6.46 -3.10
C GLN A 166 8.96 -6.15 -3.78
N LYS A 167 9.29 -4.87 -3.96
CA LYS A 167 10.59 -4.45 -4.48
C LYS A 167 11.17 -3.34 -3.62
N VAL A 168 12.49 -3.31 -3.55
CA VAL A 168 13.23 -2.15 -3.05
C VAL A 168 13.22 -1.08 -4.14
N ILE A 169 13.08 0.18 -3.73
CA ILE A 169 13.11 1.36 -4.59
C ILE A 169 14.14 2.36 -4.05
N GLY A 170 14.80 3.09 -4.95
CA GLY A 170 15.77 4.15 -4.60
C GLY A 170 17.22 3.70 -4.70
N PRO A 171 18.17 4.47 -4.12
CA PRO A 171 17.96 5.72 -3.39
C PRO A 171 17.72 6.93 -4.31
N GLU A 172 16.82 7.84 -3.92
CA GLU A 172 16.59 9.12 -4.60
C GLU A 172 16.40 10.21 -3.54
N GLY A 173 17.14 11.32 -3.66
CA GLY A 173 17.02 12.44 -2.72
C GLY A 173 17.35 12.09 -1.26
N GLY A 174 18.17 11.07 -1.01
CA GLY A 174 18.46 10.57 0.34
C GLY A 174 17.42 9.59 0.89
N CYS A 175 16.41 9.22 0.11
CA CYS A 175 15.37 8.28 0.52
C CYS A 175 15.56 6.91 -0.13
N VAL A 176 15.38 5.84 0.64
CA VAL A 176 15.30 4.45 0.17
C VAL A 176 14.06 3.82 0.73
N GLY A 177 13.48 2.84 0.04
CA GLY A 177 12.27 2.24 0.57
C GLY A 177 11.83 0.98 -0.16
N ILE A 178 10.58 0.63 0.09
CA ILE A 178 9.93 -0.53 -0.48
C ILE A 178 8.61 -0.14 -1.14
N GLU A 179 8.29 -0.82 -2.24
CA GLU A 179 6.98 -0.82 -2.88
C GLU A 179 6.41 -2.23 -2.75
N GLN A 180 5.29 -2.38 -2.03
CA GLN A 180 4.54 -3.61 -1.93
C GLN A 180 3.23 -3.47 -2.71
N ARG A 181 3.03 -4.36 -3.69
CA ARG A 181 1.78 -4.43 -4.44
C ARG A 181 0.84 -5.47 -3.85
N VAL A 182 -0.45 -5.19 -3.83
CA VAL A 182 -1.47 -6.19 -3.47
C VAL A 182 -2.74 -5.99 -4.29
N THR A 183 -3.25 -7.07 -4.85
CA THR A 183 -4.52 -7.05 -5.60
C THR A 183 -5.62 -7.55 -4.71
N VAL A 184 -6.66 -6.75 -4.54
CA VAL A 184 -7.82 -7.03 -3.71
C VAL A 184 -9.05 -7.27 -4.58
N ALA A 185 -9.83 -8.30 -4.24
CA ALA A 185 -11.13 -8.51 -4.84
C ALA A 185 -12.16 -7.61 -4.15
N LEU A 186 -12.73 -6.67 -4.91
CA LEU A 186 -13.91 -5.92 -4.53
C LEU A 186 -15.14 -6.53 -5.19
N PRO A 187 -16.33 -6.37 -4.58
CA PRO A 187 -17.55 -6.70 -5.29
C PRO A 187 -17.68 -5.90 -6.59
N GLY A 188 -18.43 -6.44 -7.54
CA GLY A 188 -18.87 -5.72 -8.72
C GLY A 188 -19.61 -4.41 -8.42
N CYS A 189 -19.75 -3.57 -9.44
CA CYS A 189 -20.44 -2.29 -9.35
C CYS A 189 -21.92 -2.45 -8.93
N ALA A 190 -22.48 -1.38 -8.36
CA ALA A 190 -23.94 -1.27 -8.18
C ALA A 190 -24.67 -1.37 -9.53
N ARG A 191 -25.99 -1.56 -9.47
CA ARG A 191 -26.83 -1.43 -10.68
C ARG A 191 -26.54 -0.06 -11.32
N CYS A 192 -26.45 -0.04 -12.64
CA CYS A 192 -26.37 1.21 -13.37
C CYS A 192 -27.60 2.07 -13.04
N PRO A 193 -27.44 3.40 -12.94
CA PRO A 193 -28.59 4.28 -12.82
C PRO A 193 -29.52 4.03 -14.02
N ASP A 194 -30.78 3.75 -13.75
CA ASP A 194 -31.77 3.48 -14.79
C ASP A 194 -32.00 4.77 -15.61
N THR A 195 -32.06 4.64 -16.93
CA THR A 195 -32.17 5.77 -17.87
C THR A 195 -33.49 6.54 -17.79
N GLU A 196 -34.43 6.15 -16.92
CA GLU A 196 -35.75 6.79 -16.80
C GLU A 196 -35.75 8.05 -15.92
N GLU A 197 -34.70 8.34 -15.16
CA GLU A 197 -34.61 9.57 -14.33
C GLU A 197 -34.01 10.78 -15.06
N SER A 198 -33.82 10.73 -16.40
CA SER A 198 -33.18 11.81 -17.16
C SER A 198 -33.92 12.27 -18.44
N LEU A 199 -35.24 12.12 -18.46
CA LEU A 199 -36.12 12.79 -19.45
C LEU A 199 -37.15 13.69 -18.76
#